data_AF-A0A257MBE8-F1
#
_entry.id   AF-A0A257MBE8-F1
#
_cell.length_a   1.000
_cell.length_b   1.000
_cell.length_c   1.000
_cell.angle_alpha   90.00
_cell.angle_beta   90.00
_cell.angle_gamma   90.00
#
_symmetry.space_group_name_H-M   'P 1'
#
loop_
_entity.id
_entity.type
_entity.pdbx_description
1 polymer ?
#
loop_
_entity_poly.entity_id
_entity_poly.type
_entity_poly.pdbx_seq_one_letter_code
_entity_poly.pdbx_strand_id
1 'polypeptide(L)' 'MRVFGLPIDVGTVNMGSPLVGSGLLANSKGYLAGFETSGPELGRIEDALGFLV' A
#
# COMPACT_ATOMS: atom_id res chain seq x y z
N MET A 1 -16.79 12.78 4.16
CA MET A 1 -17.65 11.60 3.87
C MET A 1 -16.73 10.41 3.61
N ARG A 2 -16.76 9.38 4.48
CA ARG A 2 -16.04 8.10 4.25
C ARG A 2 -17.01 7.16 3.54
N VAL A 3 -16.67 6.68 2.34
CA VAL A 3 -17.55 5.81 1.54
C VAL A 3 -17.49 4.36 2.01
N PHE A 4 -16.29 3.86 2.28
CA PHE A 4 -16.06 2.44 2.58
C PHE A 4 -15.93 2.11 4.07
N GLY A 5 -15.78 3.11 4.94
CA GLY A 5 -15.60 2.90 6.38
C GLY A 5 -14.32 2.13 6.77
N LEU A 6 -13.40 1.91 5.83
CA LEU A 6 -12.14 1.20 6.05
C LEU A 6 -11.02 2.15 6.51
N PRO A 7 -10.01 1.64 7.25
CA PRO A 7 -8.75 2.34 7.45
C PRO A 7 -8.13 2.71 6.10
N ILE A 8 -7.56 3.91 6.02
CA ILE A 8 -6.84 4.39 4.84
C ILE A 8 -5.61 5.15 5.31
N ASP A 9 -4.55 5.10 4.50
CA ASP A 9 -3.35 5.92 4.67
C ASP A 9 -2.90 6.48 3.30
N VAL A 10 -2.02 7.49 3.35
CA VAL A 10 -1.45 8.16 2.17
C VAL A 10 0.00 7.70 1.97
N GLY A 11 0.32 7.24 0.76
CA GLY A 11 1.64 6.77 0.40
C GLY A 11 1.88 6.71 -1.11
N THR A 12 3.07 6.24 -1.47
CA THR A 12 3.55 6.07 -2.84
C THR A 12 4.06 4.65 -3.07
N VAL A 13 4.34 4.32 -4.33
CA VAL A 13 4.94 3.05 -4.76
C VAL A 13 6.09 3.33 -5.73
N ASN A 14 6.98 2.37 -5.98
CA ASN A 14 8.02 2.48 -7.01
C ASN A 14 8.80 3.81 -6.98
N MET A 15 9.46 4.11 -5.85
CA MET A 15 10.27 5.32 -5.66
C MET A 15 9.49 6.63 -5.83
N GLY A 16 8.33 6.75 -5.16
CA GLY A 16 7.57 8.00 -5.10
C GLY A 16 6.49 8.16 -6.17
N SER A 17 6.19 7.12 -6.96
CA SER A 17 5.08 7.16 -7.90
C SER A 17 3.73 7.27 -7.17
N PRO A 18 2.85 8.21 -7.57
CA PRO A 18 1.52 8.36 -6.99
C PRO A 18 0.51 7.32 -7.53
N LEU A 19 0.91 6.49 -8.50
CA LEU A 19 0.01 5.57 -9.19
C LEU A 19 -0.13 4.23 -8.43
N VAL A 20 -0.61 4.32 -7.18
CA VAL A 20 -0.75 3.17 -6.27
C VAL A 20 -1.56 2.03 -6.89
N GLY A 21 -2.68 2.32 -7.55
CA GLY A 21 -3.54 1.31 -8.16
C GLY A 21 -2.89 0.50 -9.29
N SER A 22 -1.85 1.01 -9.93
CA SER A 22 -1.07 0.26 -10.95
C SER A 22 0.18 -0.42 -10.40
N GLY A 23 0.69 0.03 -9.25
CA GLY A 23 1.95 -0.44 -8.68
C GLY A 23 1.79 -1.45 -7.54
N LEU A 24 0.57 -1.70 -7.07
CA LEU A 24 0.26 -2.57 -5.94
C LEU A 24 -1.02 -3.36 -6.20
N LEU A 25 -0.97 -4.66 -5.96
CA LEU A 25 -2.15 -5.54 -5.92
C LEU A 25 -2.24 -6.18 -4.54
N ALA A 26 -3.39 -6.06 -3.88
CA ALA A 26 -3.59 -6.60 -2.53
C ALA A 26 -4.91 -7.36 -2.42
N ASN A 27 -4.94 -8.32 -1.51
CA ASN A 27 -6.16 -8.99 -1.06
C ASN A 27 -6.04 -9.34 0.44
N SER A 28 -7.02 -10.05 0.99
CA SER A 28 -7.05 -10.42 2.41
C SER A 28 -5.98 -11.43 2.86
N LYS A 29 -5.13 -11.92 1.94
CA LYS A 29 -4.06 -12.90 2.22
C LYS A 29 -2.66 -12.32 2.06
N GLY A 30 -2.52 -11.13 1.49
CA GLY A 30 -1.23 -10.49 1.23
C GLY A 30 -1.29 -9.45 0.12
N TYR A 31 -0.11 -9.00 -0.30
CA TYR A 31 0.05 -8.02 -1.38
C TYR A 31 1.28 -8.30 -2.24
N LEU A 32 1.28 -7.75 -3.45
CA LEU A 32 2.41 -7.72 -4.37
C LEU A 32 2.63 -6.26 -4.78
N ALA A 33 3.85 -5.77 -4.60
CA ALA A 33 4.27 -4.43 -5.00
C ALA A 33 5.29 -4.49 -6.15
N GLY A 34 5.39 -3.41 -6.91
CA GLY A 34 6.43 -3.27 -7.93
C GLY A 34 7.84 -3.33 -7.33
N PHE A 35 8.79 -3.85 -8.12
CA PHE A 35 10.16 -4.17 -7.66
C PHE A 35 10.93 -2.98 -7.10
N GLU A 36 10.66 -1.77 -7.59
CA GLU A 36 11.33 -0.54 -7.15
C GLU A 36 10.69 0.07 -5.89
N THR A 37 9.67 -0.57 -5.30
CA THR A 37 9.06 -0.06 -4.07
C THR A 37 10.05 -0.16 -2.91
N SER A 38 10.34 0.98 -2.29
CA SER A 38 11.35 1.10 -1.23
C SER A 38 10.88 0.51 0.10
N GLY A 39 11.81 0.16 0.99
CA GLY A 39 11.48 -0.34 2.33
C GLY A 39 10.52 0.56 3.13
N PRO A 40 10.71 1.90 3.18
CA PRO A 40 9.75 2.79 3.84
C PRO A 40 8.36 2.80 3.20
N GLU A 41 8.26 2.64 1.88
CA GLU A 41 6.97 2.50 1.19
C GLU A 41 6.30 1.17 1.55
N LEU A 42 7.06 0.06 1.55
CA LEU A 42 6.57 -1.25 1.97
C LEU A 42 6.05 -1.23 3.41
N GLY A 43 6.77 -0.58 4.33
CA GLY A 43 6.32 -0.43 5.72
C GLY A 43 4.97 0.28 5.83
N ARG A 44 4.77 1.39 5.11
CA ARG A 44 3.46 2.07 5.07
C ARG A 44 2.36 1.22 4.45
N ILE A 45 2.68 0.44 3.42
CA ILE A 45 1.72 -0.47 2.79
C ILE A 45 1.31 -1.57 3.77
N GLU A 46 2.24 -2.15 4.53
CA GLU A 46 1.96 -3.15 5.55
C GLU A 46 1.11 -2.59 6.70
N ASP A 47 1.40 -1.38 7.16
CA ASP A 47 0.61 -0.68 8.17
C ASP A 47 -0.83 -0.42 7.67
N ALA A 48 -0.96 0.12 6.45
CA ALA A 48 -2.26 0.47 5.87
C ALA A 48 -3.13 -0.76 5.59
N LEU A 49 -2.51 -1.89 5.21
CA LEU A 49 -3.21 -3.15 4.92
C LEU A 49 -3.41 -4.03 6.17
N GLY A 50 -2.81 -3.67 7.31
CA GLY A 50 -2.91 -4.42 8.56
C GLY A 50 -2.11 -5.73 8.55
N PHE A 51 -1.00 -5.77 7.82
CA PHE A 51 -0.05 -6.89 7.82
C PHE A 51 1.12 -6.70 8.80
N LEU A 52 1.39 -5.46 9.23
CA LEU A 52 2.37 -5.22 10.27
C LEU A 52 1.85 -5.75 11.62
N VAL A 53 2.68 -6.54 12.32
CA VAL A 53 2.38 -7.14 13.63
C VAL A 53 3.15 -6.42 14.74
#